data_AF-A0AAE0BJ25-F1
#
_entry.id   AF-A0AAE0BJ25-F1
#
_cell.length_a   1.000
_cell.length_b   1.000
_cell.length_c   1.000
_cell.angle_alpha   90.00
_cell.angle_beta   90.00
_cell.angle_gamma   90.00
#
_symmetry.space_group_name_H-M   'P 1'
#
loop_
_entity.id
_entity.type
_entity.pdbx_description
1 polymer ?
#
loop_
_entity_poly.entity_id
_entity_poly.type
_entity_poly.pdbx_seq_one_letter_code
_entity_poly.pdbx_strand_id
1 'polypeptide(L)'
;MDSPEQLFYVTVAFLFLLVVVIVQYYSAPDIFWHVKLDMVLALVTSFSVVALVPFDVYTTLQGKPNDIIPILWSATYWTTQALTWLVLPVHQVYADAGDFTVLTRLRTAVHENFIFYAVLGVVGFFALVFLLVFEHFSLN
;
A
#
# COMPACT_ATOMS: atom_id res chain seq x y z
N MET A 1 -7.77 11.23 33.13
CA MET A 1 -8.59 10.46 32.19
C MET A 1 -8.01 10.80 30.83
N ASP A 2 -7.18 9.91 30.30
CA ASP A 2 -6.27 10.21 29.20
C ASP A 2 -7.02 10.71 27.97
N SER A 3 -6.46 11.73 27.33
CA SER A 3 -7.07 12.30 26.13
C SER A 3 -7.13 11.22 25.04
N PRO A 4 -8.24 11.09 24.28
CA PRO A 4 -8.43 10.03 23.28
C PRO A 4 -7.34 10.00 22.20
N GLU A 5 -6.63 11.11 21.99
CA GLU A 5 -5.44 11.18 21.15
C GLU A 5 -4.30 10.31 21.68
N GLN A 6 -4.07 10.27 22.99
CA GLN A 6 -3.07 9.39 23.61
C GLN A 6 -3.42 7.92 23.40
N LEU A 7 -4.70 7.55 23.51
CA LEU A 7 -5.16 6.19 23.24
C LEU A 7 -4.92 5.81 21.78
N PHE A 8 -5.11 6.72 20.83
CA PHE A 8 -4.79 6.52 19.42
C PHE A 8 -3.29 6.26 19.21
N TYR A 9 -2.40 7.09 19.75
CA TYR A 9 -0.96 6.88 19.58
C TYR A 9 -0.47 5.58 20.24
N VAL A 10 -1.01 5.24 21.42
CA VAL A 10 -0.69 3.98 22.10
C VAL A 10 -1.16 2.77 21.28
N THR A 11 -2.38 2.83 20.72
CA THR A 11 -2.89 1.73 19.87
C THR A 11 -2.07 1.59 18.59
N VAL A 12 -1.70 2.68 17.92
CA VAL A 12 -0.83 2.63 16.73
C VAL A 12 0.55 2.05 17.06
N ALA A 13 1.19 2.49 18.16
CA ALA A 13 2.49 1.98 18.58
C ALA A 13 2.42 0.49 18.96
N PHE A 14 1.36 0.08 19.65
CA PHE A 14 1.11 -1.31 19.99
C PHE A 14 0.91 -2.18 18.75
N LEU A 15 0.09 -1.72 17.78
CA LEU A 15 -0.13 -2.42 16.52
C LEU A 15 1.16 -2.56 15.71
N PHE A 16 1.97 -1.49 15.64
CA PHE A 16 3.26 -1.54 14.97
C PHE A 16 4.19 -2.59 15.60
N LEU A 17 4.31 -2.58 16.93
CA LEU A 17 5.13 -3.55 17.65
C LEU A 17 4.60 -4.98 17.46
N LEU A 18 3.28 -5.17 17.55
CA LEU A 18 2.64 -6.47 17.34
C LEU A 18 2.93 -7.00 15.93
N VAL A 19 2.83 -6.17 14.90
CA VAL A 19 3.15 -6.55 13.51
C VAL A 19 4.60 -6.99 13.38
N VAL A 20 5.54 -6.22 13.92
CA VAL A 20 6.97 -6.57 13.89
C VAL A 20 7.21 -7.91 14.59
N VAL A 21 6.62 -8.11 15.77
CA VAL A 21 6.76 -9.36 16.54
C VAL A 21 6.15 -10.54 15.78
N ILE A 22 4.95 -10.42 15.24
CA ILE A 22 4.29 -11.49 14.47
C ILE A 22 5.13 -11.85 13.25
N VAL A 23 5.58 -10.87 12.47
CA VAL A 23 6.41 -11.15 11.29
C VAL A 23 7.71 -11.83 11.69
N GLN A 24 8.39 -11.39 12.74
CA GLN A 24 9.63 -12.02 13.21
C GLN A 24 9.40 -13.44 13.75
N TYR A 25 8.31 -13.65 14.48
CA TYR A 25 7.97 -14.93 15.10
C TYR A 25 7.56 -15.99 14.07
N TYR A 26 6.75 -15.63 13.07
CA TYR A 26 6.27 -16.56 12.04
C TYR A 26 7.19 -16.68 10.82
N SER A 27 8.20 -15.82 10.69
CA SER A 27 9.17 -15.91 9.60
C SER A 27 10.05 -17.15 9.73
N ALA A 28 10.12 -17.96 8.67
CA ALA A 28 11.14 -19.01 8.59
C ALA A 28 12.56 -18.41 8.65
N PRO A 29 13.53 -19.13 9.23
CA PRO A 29 14.89 -18.62 9.45
C PRO A 29 15.64 -18.30 8.14
N ASP A 30 15.27 -18.94 7.03
CA ASP A 30 15.93 -18.83 5.72
C ASP A 30 15.35 -17.73 4.79
N ILE A 31 14.43 -16.90 5.27
CA ILE A 31 13.78 -15.86 4.45
C ILE A 31 14.65 -14.60 4.36
N PHE A 32 14.86 -14.10 3.14
CA PHE A 32 15.54 -12.84 2.88
C PHE A 32 14.89 -11.64 3.60
N TRP A 33 15.72 -10.72 4.08
CA TRP A 33 15.24 -9.58 4.88
C TRP A 33 14.28 -8.65 4.14
N HIS A 34 14.43 -8.49 2.82
CA HIS A 34 13.55 -7.66 1.99
C HIS A 34 12.11 -8.16 2.01
N VAL A 35 11.89 -9.48 1.95
CA VAL A 35 10.57 -10.11 2.03
C VAL A 35 9.89 -9.77 3.36
N LYS A 36 10.65 -9.83 4.46
CA LYS A 36 10.15 -9.50 5.80
C LYS A 36 9.75 -8.03 5.89
N LEU A 37 10.54 -7.14 5.28
CA LEU A 37 10.24 -5.71 5.20
C LEU A 37 8.94 -5.45 4.46
N ASP A 38 8.73 -6.07 3.29
CA ASP A 38 7.51 -5.91 2.51
C ASP A 38 6.27 -6.38 3.30
N MET A 39 6.41 -7.48 4.04
CA MET A 39 5.35 -8.02 4.87
C MET A 39 5.02 -7.10 6.06
N VAL A 40 6.03 -6.54 6.72
CA VAL A 40 5.82 -5.53 7.79
C VAL A 40 5.15 -4.29 7.22
N LEU A 41 5.60 -3.76 6.09
CA LEU A 41 4.99 -2.58 5.47
C LEU A 41 3.54 -2.81 5.07
N ALA A 42 3.21 -3.98 4.50
CA ALA A 42 1.85 -4.37 4.14
C ALA A 42 0.92 -4.39 5.35
N LEU A 43 1.39 -5.03 6.43
CA LEU A 43 0.60 -5.20 7.64
C LEU A 43 0.46 -3.88 8.41
N VAL A 44 1.54 -3.10 8.58
CA VAL A 44 1.48 -1.77 9.19
C VAL A 44 0.48 -0.89 8.44
N THR A 45 0.53 -0.89 7.11
CA THR A 45 -0.40 -0.11 6.30
C THR A 45 -1.86 -0.58 6.50
N SER A 46 -2.10 -1.90 6.53
CA SER A 46 -3.43 -2.46 6.77
C SER A 46 -3.99 -2.11 8.15
N PHE A 47 -3.18 -2.25 9.20
CA PHE A 47 -3.57 -1.91 10.57
C PHE A 47 -3.70 -0.40 10.80
N SER A 48 -2.98 0.42 10.03
CA SER A 48 -3.11 1.88 10.11
C SER A 48 -4.54 2.34 9.78
N VAL A 49 -5.21 1.72 8.80
CA VAL A 49 -6.60 2.03 8.45
C VAL A 49 -7.55 1.67 9.60
N VAL A 50 -7.34 0.50 10.22
CA VAL A 50 -8.17 0.02 11.34
C VAL A 50 -8.10 0.96 12.54
N ALA A 51 -6.92 1.53 12.81
CA ALA A 51 -6.74 2.52 13.87
C ALA A 51 -7.24 3.92 13.47
N LEU A 52 -7.06 4.32 12.21
CA LEU A 52 -7.38 5.66 11.70
C LEU A 52 -8.90 5.91 11.62
N VAL A 53 -9.67 4.92 11.18
CA VAL A 53 -11.14 5.03 11.03
C VAL A 53 -11.86 5.45 12.31
N PRO A 54 -11.72 4.77 13.47
CA PRO A 54 -12.41 5.18 14.69
C PRO A 54 -11.92 6.53 15.21
N PHE A 55 -10.65 6.88 14.97
CA PHE A 55 -10.10 8.17 15.36
C PHE A 55 -10.68 9.32 14.52
N ASP A 56 -10.81 9.13 13.20
CA ASP A 56 -11.44 10.08 12.28
C ASP A 56 -12.92 10.32 12.67
N VAL A 57 -13.69 9.25 12.87
CA VAL A 57 -15.09 9.32 13.32
C VAL A 57 -15.19 10.06 14.65
N TYR A 58 -14.29 9.78 15.61
CA TYR A 58 -14.26 10.47 16.89
C TYR A 58 -14.03 11.98 16.74
N THR A 59 -13.04 12.41 15.96
CA THR A 59 -12.74 13.83 15.75
C THR A 59 -13.90 14.57 15.08
N THR A 60 -14.57 13.91 14.14
CA THR A 60 -15.76 14.44 13.44
C THR A 60 -16.94 14.61 14.40
N LEU A 61 -17.22 13.62 15.25
CA LEU A 61 -18.31 13.70 16.24
C LEU A 61 -18.11 14.80 17.29
N GLN A 62 -16.85 15.11 17.62
CA GLN A 62 -16.52 16.17 18.56
C GLN A 62 -16.54 17.57 17.92
N GLY A 63 -16.75 17.68 16.60
CA GLY A 63 -16.67 18.95 15.88
C GLY A 63 -15.29 19.60 15.98
N LYS A 64 -14.24 18.81 16.25
CA LYS A 64 -12.86 19.26 16.39
C LYS A 64 -12.09 18.79 15.16
N PRO A 65 -12.05 19.58 14.07
CA PRO A 65 -11.24 19.22 12.92
C PRO A 65 -9.78 19.13 13.36
N ASN A 66 -9.13 18.02 13.00
CA ASN A 66 -7.71 17.81 13.25
C ASN A 66 -6.99 17.75 11.91
N ASP A 67 -6.09 18.72 11.67
CA ASP A 67 -5.34 18.86 10.43
C ASP A 67 -4.44 17.65 10.11
N ILE A 68 -4.19 16.78 11.10
CA ILE A 68 -3.40 15.56 10.90
C ILE A 68 -4.19 14.45 10.20
N ILE A 69 -5.52 14.43 10.29
CA ILE A 69 -6.36 13.34 9.76
C ILE A 69 -6.20 13.21 8.23
N PRO A 70 -6.29 14.28 7.42
CA PRO A 70 -6.07 14.19 5.98
C PRO A 70 -4.64 13.75 5.62
N ILE A 71 -3.65 14.14 6.43
CA ILE A 71 -2.25 13.76 6.23
C ILE A 71 -2.08 12.26 6.48
N LEU A 72 -2.67 11.72 7.56
CA LEU A 72 -2.64 10.29 7.88
C LEU A 72 -3.35 9.47 6.80
N TRP A 73 -4.52 9.91 6.35
CA TRP A 73 -5.23 9.26 5.24
C TRP A 73 -4.41 9.27 3.95
N SER A 74 -3.80 10.41 3.61
CA SER A 74 -2.95 10.53 2.42
C SER A 74 -1.73 9.63 2.53
N ALA A 75 -1.05 9.60 3.68
CA ALA A 75 0.10 8.75 3.91
C ALA A 75 -0.27 7.27 3.74
N THR A 76 -1.32 6.80 4.43
CA THR A 76 -1.80 5.41 4.32
C THR A 76 -2.21 5.06 2.89
N TYR A 77 -2.90 5.96 2.20
CA TYR A 77 -3.29 5.76 0.80
C TYR A 77 -2.07 5.60 -0.11
N TRP A 78 -1.14 6.56 -0.07
CA TRP A 78 0.03 6.55 -0.95
C TRP A 78 0.97 5.40 -0.64
N THR A 79 1.13 5.00 0.63
CA THR A 79 1.94 3.82 0.97
C THR A 79 1.29 2.54 0.47
N THR A 80 -0.03 2.39 0.61
CA THR A 80 -0.77 1.23 0.06
C THR A 80 -0.59 1.15 -1.45
N GLN A 81 -0.79 2.28 -2.13
CA GLN A 81 -0.69 2.36 -3.57
C GLN A 81 0.74 2.04 -4.06
N ALA A 82 1.76 2.62 -3.43
CA ALA A 82 3.15 2.34 -3.77
C ALA A 82 3.50 0.85 -3.55
N LEU A 83 2.98 0.25 -2.48
CA LEU A 83 3.24 -1.15 -2.18
C LEU A 83 2.60 -2.09 -3.22
N THR A 84 1.35 -1.83 -3.59
CA THR A 84 0.61 -2.65 -4.56
C THR A 84 1.15 -2.51 -5.98
N TRP A 85 1.50 -1.29 -6.39
CA TRP A 85 1.85 -0.99 -7.79
C TRP A 85 3.36 -0.96 -8.05
N LEU A 86 4.21 -0.94 -7.03
CA LEU A 86 5.66 -0.99 -7.25
C LEU A 86 6.29 -2.18 -6.56
N VAL A 87 6.06 -2.32 -5.26
CA VAL A 87 6.79 -3.30 -4.44
C VAL A 87 6.39 -4.73 -4.77
N LEU A 88 5.09 -5.05 -4.73
CA LEU A 88 4.62 -6.42 -4.99
C LEU A 88 4.98 -6.92 -6.41
N PRO A 89 4.77 -6.16 -7.48
CA PRO A 89 5.07 -6.61 -8.84
C PRO A 89 6.58 -6.75 -9.09
N VAL A 90 7.40 -5.87 -8.50
CA VAL A 90 8.87 -6.00 -8.56
C VAL A 90 9.33 -7.22 -7.76
N HIS A 91 8.77 -7.45 -6.58
CA HIS A 91 9.12 -8.61 -5.77
C HIS A 91 8.75 -9.94 -6.45
N GLN A 92 7.59 -10.01 -7.12
CA GLN A 92 7.18 -11.17 -7.91
C GLN A 92 8.17 -11.49 -9.03
N VAL A 93 8.50 -10.50 -9.87
CA VAL A 93 9.43 -10.73 -11.00
C VAL A 93 10.87 -10.97 -10.51
N TYR A 94 11.27 -10.37 -9.39
CA TYR A 94 12.58 -10.63 -8.78
C TYR A 94 12.71 -12.07 -8.26
N ALA A 95 11.64 -12.63 -7.68
CA ALA A 95 11.61 -14.02 -7.22
C ALA A 95 11.65 -15.02 -8.38
N ASP A 96 11.00 -14.71 -9.50
CA ASP A 96 10.98 -15.54 -10.70
C ASP A 96 12.27 -15.44 -11.53
N ALA A 97 13.01 -14.33 -11.43
CA ALA A 97 14.26 -14.14 -12.15
C ALA A 97 15.39 -15.03 -11.58
N GLY A 98 15.76 -16.08 -12.32
CA GLY A 98 16.83 -17.02 -11.98
C GLY A 98 18.27 -16.52 -12.19
N ASP A 99 18.49 -15.26 -12.58
CA ASP A 99 19.81 -14.75 -13.01
C ASP A 99 20.87 -14.74 -11.90
N PHE A 100 22.14 -14.97 -12.19
CA PHE A 100 23.17 -15.07 -11.14
C PHE A 100 23.59 -13.73 -10.48
N THR A 101 23.06 -12.58 -10.94
CA THR A 101 23.47 -11.25 -10.46
C THR A 101 22.26 -10.36 -10.11
N VAL A 102 22.24 -9.82 -8.88
CA VAL A 102 21.15 -9.02 -8.31
C VAL A 102 20.77 -7.80 -9.17
N LEU A 103 21.77 -7.13 -9.77
CA LEU A 103 21.54 -5.96 -10.63
C LEU A 103 20.81 -6.32 -11.93
N THR A 104 21.15 -7.46 -12.52
CA THR A 104 20.51 -7.96 -13.76
C THR A 104 19.06 -8.35 -13.48
N ARG A 105 18.80 -9.02 -12.34
CA ARG A 105 17.43 -9.36 -11.89
C ARG A 105 16.57 -8.11 -11.71
N LEU A 106 17.10 -7.07 -11.07
CA LEU A 106 16.35 -5.84 -10.83
C LEU A 106 16.01 -5.12 -12.15
N ARG A 107 16.95 -5.08 -13.09
CA ARG A 107 16.71 -4.47 -14.42
C ARG A 107 15.62 -5.22 -15.19
N THR A 108 15.67 -6.56 -15.18
CA THR A 108 14.64 -7.41 -15.80
C THR A 108 13.28 -7.19 -15.12
N ALA A 109 13.24 -7.16 -13.79
CA ALA A 109 12.01 -6.91 -13.04
C ALA A 109 11.38 -5.55 -13.35
N VAL A 110 12.17 -4.49 -13.45
CA VAL A 110 11.65 -3.15 -13.81
C VAL A 110 11.15 -3.12 -15.26
N HIS A 111 11.85 -3.78 -16.19
CA HIS A 111 11.46 -3.81 -17.60
C HIS A 111 10.13 -4.55 -17.81
N GLU A 112 9.97 -5.73 -17.21
CA GLU A 112 8.72 -6.50 -17.29
C GLU A 112 7.54 -5.75 -16.65
N ASN A 113 7.77 -5.12 -15.48
CA ASN A 113 6.76 -4.27 -14.86
C ASN A 113 6.37 -3.09 -15.73
N PHE A 114 7.33 -2.44 -16.40
CA PHE A 114 7.05 -1.35 -17.33
C PHE A 114 6.18 -1.81 -18.51
N ILE A 115 6.45 -2.99 -19.09
CA ILE A 115 5.62 -3.55 -20.17
C ILE A 115 4.21 -3.82 -19.67
N PHE A 116 4.06 -4.44 -18.50
CA PHE A 116 2.76 -4.70 -17.90
C PHE A 116 1.95 -3.41 -17.72
N TYR A 117 2.58 -2.34 -17.21
CA TYR A 117 1.93 -1.04 -17.06
C TYR A 117 1.62 -0.37 -18.39
N ALA A 118 2.48 -0.52 -19.40
CA ALA A 118 2.21 0.00 -20.73
C ALA A 118 0.96 -0.66 -21.35
N VAL A 119 0.82 -1.99 -21.22
CA VAL A 119 -0.36 -2.72 -21.69
C VAL A 119 -1.62 -2.27 -20.96
N LEU A 120 -1.58 -2.19 -19.61
CA LEU A 120 -2.70 -1.67 -18.83
C LEU A 120 -3.08 -0.25 -19.24
N GLY A 121 -2.10 0.62 -19.49
CA GLY A 121 -2.33 1.99 -19.96
C GLY A 121 -3.03 2.05 -21.31
N VAL A 122 -2.62 1.21 -22.26
CA VAL A 122 -3.25 1.11 -23.58
C VAL A 122 -4.69 0.60 -23.46
N VAL A 123 -4.92 -0.46 -22.70
CA VAL A 123 -6.28 -1.01 -22.47
C VAL A 123 -7.17 0.02 -21.78
N GLY A 124 -6.66 0.70 -20.75
CA GLY A 124 -7.37 1.77 -20.05
C GLY A 124 -7.71 2.94 -20.96
N PHE A 125 -6.79 3.35 -21.83
CA PHE A 125 -7.03 4.39 -22.82
C PHE A 125 -8.17 4.03 -23.78
N PHE A 126 -8.16 2.81 -24.33
CA PHE A 126 -9.24 2.36 -25.21
C PHE A 126 -10.59 2.26 -24.49
N ALA A 127 -10.59 1.79 -23.24
CA ALA A 127 -11.80 1.74 -22.41
C ALA A 127 -12.38 3.14 -22.15
N LEU A 128 -11.52 4.13 -21.87
CA LEU A 128 -11.93 5.52 -21.68
C LEU A 128 -12.51 6.13 -22.96
N VAL A 129 -11.84 5.94 -24.11
CA VAL A 129 -12.35 6.42 -25.41
C VAL A 129 -13.70 5.78 -25.72
N PHE A 130 -13.85 4.48 -25.51
CA PHE A 130 -15.12 3.78 -25.69
C PHE A 130 -16.23 4.37 -24.81
N LEU A 131 -15.95 4.61 -23.53
CA LEU A 131 -16.91 5.18 -22.58
C LEU A 131 -17.34 6.59 -23.00
N LEU A 132 -16.41 7.46 -23.39
CA LEU A 132 -16.72 8.82 -23.84
C LEU A 132 -17.57 8.84 -25.12
N VAL A 133 -17.28 7.94 -26.06
CA VAL A 133 -18.08 7.80 -27.29
C VAL A 133 -19.48 7.27 -26.96
N PHE A 134 -19.59 6.31 -26.06
CA PHE A 134 -20.87 5.75 -25.62
C PHE A 134 -21.73 6.79 -24.89
N GLU A 135 -21.15 7.57 -23.99
CA GLU A 135 -21.84 8.67 -23.29
C GLU A 135 -22.32 9.73 -24.29
N HIS A 136 -21.47 10.13 -25.24
CA HIS A 136 -21.86 11.08 -26.28
C HIS A 136 -23.02 10.57 -27.15
N PHE A 137 -23.06 9.26 -27.44
CA PHE A 137 -24.16 8.64 -28.19
C PHE A 137 -25.45 8.55 -27.34
N SER A 138 -25.35 8.34 -26.03
CA SER A 138 -26.52 8.25 -25.14
C SER A 138 -27.20 9.61 -24.87
N LEU A 139 -26.52 10.73 -25.09
CA LEU A 139 -27.03 12.08 -24.81
C LEU A 139 -27.60 12.78 -26.06
N ASN A 140 -27.65 12.10 -27.20
CA ASN A 140 -28.22 12.55 -28.48
C ASN A 140 -29.44 11.72 -28.85
#